data_AF-A0A2G7GWE0-F1
#
_entry.id   AF-A0A2G7GWE0-F1
#
_cell.length_a   1.000
_cell.length_b   1.000
_cell.length_c   1.000
_cell.angle_alpha   90.00
_cell.angle_beta   90.00
_cell.angle_gamma   90.00
#
_symmetry.space_group_name_H-M   'P 1'
#
loop_
_entity.id
_entity.type
_entity.pdbx_description
1 polymer ?
#
loop_
_entity_poly.entity_id
_entity_poly.type
_entity_poly.pdbx_seq_one_letter_code
_entity_poly.pdbx_strand_id
1 'polypeptide(L)'
;MKPLQELQGQCSSARLGLLGLSYGHRIPVETLRNLMAQKRYKNQKSSWKARPSLPPSTPEFYGLLDLLGSIRDDLPRKSENVLNGYARTLEDNIQAAIDLIHAPAFVSQEREAAVRLTLAQANLSRKQEERNAHHQKASLPARWFGRSIPASLQQELDALNLEVKEAERHLAAVQAQEASLKLQAPRRYPLDSKEHARRFVAQASEFRTLLYQALSPTVRQAEQARLIRDRALAAAHQEQSRSLAESVKKRLRKDHPCPYCGGALGSVPHADHIHPVVHGGLSVDENMVYVCGSCNLQKSDLTLREFARKAGRNREEIERRLEKLGKRV
;
A
#
# COMPACT_ATOMS: atom_id res chain seq x y z
N MET A 1 -44.60 -9.33 -41.12
CA MET A 1 -44.45 -8.84 -42.50
C MET A 1 -45.41 -7.68 -42.76
N LYS A 2 -44.93 -6.44 -42.68
CA LYS A 2 -45.29 -5.21 -43.40
C LYS A 2 -44.55 -4.02 -42.73
N PRO A 3 -44.19 -2.95 -43.46
CA PRO A 3 -42.98 -2.17 -43.19
C PRO A 3 -43.23 -0.79 -42.56
N LEU A 4 -42.18 -0.26 -41.93
CA LEU A 4 -42.07 1.10 -41.39
C LEU A 4 -41.64 2.08 -42.49
N GLN A 5 -42.48 3.10 -42.70
CA GLN A 5 -42.22 4.37 -43.39
C GLN A 5 -41.22 5.21 -42.55
N GLU A 6 -40.15 5.74 -43.14
CA GLU A 6 -40.04 7.06 -43.79
C GLU A 6 -40.14 8.22 -42.81
N LEU A 7 -39.06 9.01 -42.67
CA LEU A 7 -39.10 10.48 -42.61
C LEU A 7 -37.68 11.04 -42.70
N GLN A 8 -37.42 11.68 -43.85
CA GLN A 8 -36.32 12.57 -44.12
C GLN A 8 -36.56 13.93 -43.45
N GLY A 9 -35.50 14.60 -43.00
CA GLY A 9 -35.51 15.99 -42.57
C GLY A 9 -34.25 16.72 -43.04
N GLN A 10 -34.44 17.68 -43.95
CA GLN A 10 -33.44 18.54 -44.58
C GLN A 10 -33.14 19.82 -43.74
N CYS A 11 -32.19 20.61 -44.27
CA CYS A 11 -31.79 22.00 -43.95
C CYS A 11 -30.61 22.15 -42.98
N SER A 12 -29.60 22.99 -43.24
CA SER A 12 -29.45 24.06 -44.23
C SER A 12 -27.98 24.48 -44.35
N SER A 13 -27.66 24.99 -45.54
CA SER A 13 -26.39 25.60 -45.97
C SER A 13 -26.11 26.93 -45.29
N ALA A 14 -24.84 27.21 -44.99
CA ALA A 14 -24.30 28.57 -44.95
C ALA A 14 -22.88 28.60 -45.53
N ARG A 15 -22.75 29.24 -46.70
CA ARG A 15 -21.51 29.68 -47.33
C ARG A 15 -21.07 31.01 -46.72
N LEU A 16 -19.84 31.09 -46.24
CA LEU A 16 -18.99 32.28 -46.13
C LEU A 16 -17.56 31.74 -46.32
N GLY A 17 -16.77 32.13 -47.31
CA GLY A 17 -16.45 33.49 -47.74
C GLY A 17 -14.93 33.62 -47.63
N LEU A 18 -14.22 33.15 -48.67
CA LEU A 18 -12.78 33.26 -48.82
C LEU A 18 -12.40 34.73 -49.05
N LEU A 19 -11.60 35.30 -48.15
CA LEU A 19 -10.72 36.42 -48.47
C LEU A 19 -9.32 36.09 -47.97
N GLY A 20 -8.39 36.02 -48.93
CA GLY A 20 -6.99 35.73 -48.69
C GLY A 20 -6.27 36.91 -48.07
N LEU A 21 -5.40 36.60 -47.10
CA LEU A 21 -4.18 37.36 -46.84
C LEU A 21 -3.06 36.34 -46.65
N SER A 22 -2.24 36.23 -47.68
CA SER A 22 -1.00 35.47 -47.71
C SER A 22 0.09 36.25 -46.96
N TYR A 23 0.37 35.88 -45.71
CA TYR A 23 1.70 36.06 -45.12
C TYR A 23 2.02 34.86 -44.25
N GLY A 24 2.67 33.88 -44.87
CA GLY A 24 3.23 32.73 -44.18
C GLY A 24 4.48 33.14 -43.42
N HIS A 25 4.34 33.45 -42.14
CA HIS A 25 5.42 33.29 -41.18
C HIS A 25 5.03 32.16 -40.24
N ARG A 26 5.59 30.97 -40.48
CA ARG A 26 5.50 29.86 -39.55
C ARG A 26 6.22 30.30 -38.28
N ILE A 27 5.46 30.62 -37.23
CA ILE A 27 6.02 30.79 -35.89
C ILE A 27 6.64 29.45 -35.52
N PRO A 28 7.97 29.38 -35.27
CA PRO A 28 8.60 28.14 -34.85
C PRO A 28 7.88 27.60 -33.61
N VAL A 29 7.68 26.29 -33.55
CA VAL A 29 6.98 25.62 -32.44
C VAL A 29 7.58 26.02 -31.08
N GLU A 30 8.89 26.28 -31.05
CA GLU A 30 9.63 26.78 -29.89
C GLU A 30 9.17 28.18 -29.43
N THR A 31 8.85 29.08 -30.35
CA THR A 31 8.35 30.43 -30.04
C THR A 31 6.93 30.37 -29.47
N LEU A 32 6.09 29.47 -29.99
CA LEU A 32 4.75 29.20 -29.46
C LEU A 32 4.81 28.57 -28.06
N ARG A 33 5.77 27.67 -27.84
CA ARG A 33 6.04 27.05 -26.52
C ARG A 33 6.50 28.09 -25.50
N ASN A 34 7.37 29.02 -25.90
CA ASN A 34 7.87 30.10 -25.04
C ASN A 34 6.79 31.15 -24.72
N LEU A 35 5.91 31.48 -25.67
CA LEU A 35 4.76 32.35 -25.43
C LEU A 35 3.75 31.73 -24.46
N MET A 36 3.48 30.43 -24.57
CA MET A 36 2.62 29.72 -23.63
C MET A 36 3.24 29.60 -22.24
N ALA A 37 4.57 29.41 -22.13
CA ALA A 37 5.30 29.42 -20.87
C ALA A 37 5.28 30.80 -20.19
N GLN A 38 5.48 31.89 -20.94
CA GLN A 38 5.37 33.25 -20.40
C GLN A 38 3.95 33.59 -19.93
N LYS A 39 2.92 33.10 -20.62
CA LYS A 39 1.52 33.30 -20.21
C LYS A 39 1.18 32.53 -18.92
N ARG A 40 1.72 31.31 -18.75
CA ARG A 40 1.63 30.54 -17.50
C ARG A 40 2.35 31.24 -16.34
N TYR A 41 3.55 31.77 -16.57
CA TYR A 41 4.32 32.50 -15.57
C TYR A 41 3.62 33.79 -15.10
N LYS A 42 3.02 34.55 -16.04
CA LYS A 42 2.25 35.76 -15.70
C LYS A 42 0.97 35.43 -14.91
N ASN A 43 0.28 34.33 -15.24
CA ASN A 43 -0.91 33.89 -14.51
C ASN A 43 -0.58 33.31 -13.11
N GLN A 44 0.58 32.67 -12.94
CA GLN A 44 1.05 32.27 -11.60
C GLN A 44 1.37 33.51 -10.75
N LYS A 45 2.04 34.53 -11.31
CA LYS A 45 2.42 35.74 -10.56
C LYS A 45 1.23 36.57 -10.09
N SER A 46 0.10 36.55 -10.81
CA SER A 46 -1.14 37.21 -10.37
C SER A 46 -1.88 36.47 -9.25
N SER A 47 -1.67 35.15 -9.12
CA SER A 47 -2.25 34.32 -8.05
C SER A 47 -1.53 34.49 -6.69
N TRP A 48 -0.33 35.09 -6.66
CA TRP A 48 0.47 35.23 -5.45
C TRP A 48 0.09 36.45 -4.59
N LYS A 49 -0.76 37.36 -5.09
CA LYS A 49 -1.13 38.60 -4.39
C LYS A 49 -2.29 38.48 -3.39
N ALA A 50 -2.79 37.27 -3.14
CA ALA A 50 -3.83 37.04 -2.14
C ALA A 50 -3.45 35.84 -1.25
N ARG A 51 -2.79 36.09 -0.12
CA ARG A 51 -2.71 35.13 0.99
C ARG A 51 -3.15 35.80 2.29
N PRO A 52 -3.98 35.14 3.12
CA PRO A 52 -4.22 35.57 4.48
C PRO A 52 -2.95 35.37 5.31
N SER A 53 -2.74 36.26 6.29
CA SER A 53 -1.64 36.22 7.25
C SER A 53 -1.58 34.87 7.97
N LEU A 54 -0.49 34.14 7.81
CA LEU A 54 -0.17 32.91 8.56
C LEU A 54 0.29 33.28 10.00
N PRO A 55 0.04 32.42 11.01
CA PRO A 55 0.59 32.60 12.35
C PRO A 55 2.13 32.41 12.33
N PRO A 56 2.87 32.97 13.31
CA PRO A 56 4.33 32.91 13.33
C PRO A 56 4.79 31.46 13.51
N SER A 57 5.42 30.90 12.46
CA SER A 57 6.06 29.59 12.50
C SER A 57 7.39 29.64 13.27
N THR A 58 7.77 28.53 13.90
CA THR A 58 9.03 28.42 14.67
C THR A 58 10.26 28.51 13.76
N PRO A 59 11.43 28.91 14.27
CA PRO A 59 12.68 28.99 13.49
C PRO A 59 13.06 27.67 12.79
N GLU A 60 12.68 26.52 13.35
CA GLU A 60 12.98 25.22 12.75
C GLU A 60 12.22 24.95 11.43
N PHE A 61 11.04 25.56 11.26
CA PHE A 61 10.22 25.43 10.05
C PHE A 61 10.87 26.09 8.83
N TYR A 62 11.48 27.26 9.01
CA TYR A 62 12.23 27.94 7.95
C TYR A 62 13.53 27.21 7.63
N GLY A 63 14.21 26.64 8.63
CA GLY A 63 15.42 25.85 8.42
C GLY A 63 15.20 24.60 7.53
N LEU A 64 14.06 23.92 7.66
CA LEU A 64 13.74 22.77 6.80
C LEU A 64 13.42 23.20 5.36
N LEU A 65 12.71 24.32 5.17
CA LEU A 65 12.42 24.85 3.83
C LEU A 65 13.66 25.39 3.14
N ASP A 66 14.58 26.03 3.88
CA ASP A 66 15.86 26.50 3.37
C ASP A 66 16.79 25.33 3.01
N LEU A 67 16.80 24.26 3.81
CA LEU A 67 17.55 23.04 3.50
C LEU A 67 17.02 22.37 2.23
N LEU A 68 15.69 22.23 2.09
CA LEU A 68 15.07 21.67 0.88
C LEU A 68 15.30 22.57 -0.35
N GLY A 69 15.33 23.88 -0.16
CA GLY A 69 15.69 24.86 -1.19
C GLY A 69 17.14 24.72 -1.65
N SER A 70 18.09 24.64 -0.71
CA SER A 70 19.52 24.45 -1.01
C SER A 70 19.77 23.13 -1.75
N ILE A 71 19.16 22.03 -1.30
CA ILE A 71 19.28 20.72 -1.96
C ILE A 71 18.75 20.78 -3.40
N ARG A 72 17.66 21.52 -3.64
CA ARG A 72 17.12 21.72 -4.99
C ARG A 72 18.06 22.56 -5.86
N ASP A 73 18.65 23.61 -5.29
CA ASP A 73 19.48 24.56 -6.03
C ASP A 73 20.90 24.00 -6.33
N ASP A 74 21.38 23.04 -5.52
CA ASP A 74 22.65 22.33 -5.69
C ASP A 74 22.59 21.14 -6.69
N LEU A 75 21.41 20.82 -7.25
CA LEU A 75 21.28 19.78 -8.26
C LEU A 75 22.05 20.16 -9.55
N PRO A 76 22.92 19.28 -10.07
CA PRO A 76 23.82 19.62 -11.16
C PRO A 76 23.06 19.92 -12.47
N ARG A 77 23.17 21.16 -12.97
CA ARG A 77 22.59 21.60 -14.26
C ARG A 77 23.29 21.03 -15.51
N LYS A 78 24.23 20.10 -15.36
CA LYS A 78 25.06 19.60 -16.47
C LYS A 78 25.21 18.08 -16.44
N SER A 79 24.45 17.38 -17.29
CA SER A 79 24.96 16.33 -18.21
C SER A 79 23.80 15.56 -18.87
N GLU A 80 24.01 15.20 -20.14
CA GLU A 80 22.98 14.67 -21.03
C GLU A 80 22.63 13.19 -20.75
N ASN A 81 21.30 12.97 -20.69
CA ASN A 81 20.55 11.76 -21.05
C ASN A 81 20.37 10.60 -20.05
N VAL A 82 21.15 10.46 -18.96
CA VAL A 82 20.83 9.46 -17.91
C VAL A 82 20.52 10.11 -16.55
N LEU A 83 21.22 11.19 -16.20
CA LEU A 83 21.00 11.94 -14.96
C LEU A 83 19.73 12.81 -15.00
N ASN A 84 19.21 13.12 -16.19
CA ASN A 84 18.02 13.97 -16.38
C ASN A 84 16.69 13.34 -15.95
N GLY A 85 16.57 12.01 -15.93
CA GLY A 85 15.39 11.33 -15.41
C GLY A 85 15.40 11.25 -13.88
N TYR A 86 16.60 11.05 -13.32
CA TYR A 86 16.83 10.94 -11.89
C TYR A 86 16.73 12.31 -11.18
N ALA A 87 17.34 13.36 -11.74
CA ALA A 87 17.23 14.73 -11.23
C ALA A 87 15.77 15.21 -11.20
N ARG A 88 14.99 14.93 -12.26
CA ARG A 88 13.54 15.23 -12.29
C ARG A 88 12.74 14.47 -11.25
N THR A 89 13.03 13.18 -11.05
CA THR A 89 12.36 12.36 -10.02
C THR A 89 12.65 12.90 -8.61
N LEU A 90 13.87 13.39 -8.37
CA LEU A 90 14.23 13.98 -7.08
C LEU A 90 13.59 15.36 -6.88
N GLU A 91 13.56 16.21 -7.92
CA GLU A 91 12.84 17.49 -7.90
C GLU A 91 11.35 17.30 -7.62
N ASP A 92 10.71 16.33 -8.28
CA ASP A 92 9.29 16.00 -8.08
C ASP A 92 9.02 15.52 -6.65
N ASN A 93 9.92 14.70 -6.07
CA ASN A 93 9.81 14.23 -4.68
C ASN A 93 10.03 15.37 -3.66
N ILE A 94 10.98 16.27 -3.92
CA ILE A 94 11.22 17.46 -3.08
C ILE A 94 10.00 18.38 -3.13
N GLN A 95 9.43 18.60 -4.32
CA GLN A 95 8.25 19.43 -4.48
C GLN A 95 7.01 18.80 -3.82
N ALA A 96 6.82 17.48 -3.93
CA ALA A 96 5.74 16.77 -3.24
C ALA A 96 5.87 16.85 -1.71
N ALA A 97 7.10 16.78 -1.18
CA ALA A 97 7.35 16.97 0.25
C ALA A 97 7.04 18.42 0.69
N ILE A 98 7.43 19.42 -0.11
CA ILE A 98 7.09 20.83 0.10
C ILE A 98 5.57 21.04 0.09
N ASP A 99 4.84 20.42 -0.85
CA ASP A 99 3.38 20.54 -0.95
C ASP A 99 2.67 19.87 0.23
N LEU A 100 3.21 18.75 0.74
CA LEU A 100 2.70 18.05 1.93
C LEU A 100 2.91 18.89 3.21
N ILE A 101 4.04 19.58 3.32
CA ILE A 101 4.35 20.51 4.42
C ILE A 101 3.33 21.66 4.45
N HIS A 102 2.91 22.14 3.29
CA HIS A 102 1.96 23.25 3.15
C HIS A 102 0.47 22.89 3.30
N ALA A 103 0.10 21.60 3.38
CA ALA A 103 -1.30 21.21 3.58
C ALA A 103 -1.82 21.67 4.97
N PRO A 104 -3.11 21.98 5.18
CA PRO A 104 -3.59 22.56 6.46
C PRO A 104 -3.98 21.56 7.57
N ALA A 105 -4.00 20.23 7.34
CA ALA A 105 -4.77 19.29 8.18
C ALA A 105 -4.01 18.31 9.14
N PHE A 106 -2.81 18.62 9.66
CA PHE A 106 -2.03 17.66 10.47
C PHE A 106 -1.18 18.39 11.53
N VAL A 107 -0.90 17.71 12.65
CA VAL A 107 -0.01 18.19 13.71
C VAL A 107 1.44 18.19 13.20
N SER A 108 2.18 19.28 13.42
CA SER A 108 3.47 19.57 12.77
C SER A 108 4.54 18.47 12.95
N GLN A 109 4.60 17.82 14.12
CA GLN A 109 5.60 16.79 14.40
C GLN A 109 5.38 15.48 13.64
N GLU A 110 4.13 15.06 13.42
CA GLU A 110 3.84 13.82 12.68
C GLU A 110 4.15 13.98 11.19
N ARG A 111 3.99 15.19 10.64
CA ARG A 111 4.40 15.53 9.27
C ARG A 111 5.90 15.45 9.07
N GLU A 112 6.64 16.07 9.98
CA GLU A 112 8.08 16.12 9.91
C GLU A 112 8.68 14.71 10.00
N ALA A 113 8.13 13.87 10.88
CA ALA A 113 8.51 12.46 10.98
C ALA A 113 8.20 11.66 9.70
N ALA A 114 7.01 11.83 9.12
CA ALA A 114 6.61 11.14 7.90
C ALA A 114 7.47 11.54 6.68
N VAL A 115 7.78 12.84 6.52
CA VAL A 115 8.65 13.34 5.46
C VAL A 115 10.08 12.82 5.63
N ARG A 116 10.61 12.84 6.87
CA ARG A 116 11.95 12.29 7.17
C ARG A 116 12.04 10.80 6.86
N LEU A 117 11.03 10.02 7.24
CA LEU A 117 10.98 8.58 6.96
C LEU A 117 10.93 8.30 5.45
N THR A 118 10.10 9.05 4.71
CA THR A 118 9.96 8.89 3.25
C THR A 118 11.27 9.21 2.53
N LEU A 119 11.94 10.30 2.91
CA LEU A 119 13.25 10.68 2.36
C LEU A 119 14.34 9.64 2.71
N ALA A 120 14.34 9.12 3.93
CA ALA A 120 15.27 8.07 4.35
C ALA A 120 15.08 6.77 3.54
N GLN A 121 13.82 6.35 3.32
CA GLN A 121 13.51 5.17 2.52
C GLN A 121 13.89 5.33 1.04
N ALA A 122 13.67 6.53 0.46
CA ALA A 122 14.09 6.84 -0.90
C ALA A 122 15.62 6.78 -1.06
N ASN A 123 16.37 7.35 -0.09
CA ASN A 123 17.82 7.31 -0.08
C ASN A 123 18.37 5.89 0.08
N LEU A 124 17.77 5.06 0.94
CA LEU A 124 18.17 3.66 1.12
C LEU A 124 17.94 2.85 -0.16
N SER A 125 16.78 3.05 -0.82
CA SER A 125 16.44 2.36 -2.07
C SER A 125 17.43 2.74 -3.19
N ARG A 126 17.78 4.02 -3.30
CA ARG A 126 18.81 4.50 -4.25
C ARG A 126 20.15 3.82 -4.02
N LYS A 127 20.66 3.82 -2.79
CA LYS A 127 21.95 3.19 -2.46
C LYS A 127 21.94 1.69 -2.76
N GLN A 128 20.81 1.02 -2.54
CA GLN A 128 20.67 -0.40 -2.86
C GLN A 128 20.69 -0.64 -4.38
N GLU A 129 20.04 0.20 -5.18
CA GLU A 129 20.09 0.13 -6.64
C GLU A 129 21.50 0.42 -7.19
N GLU A 130 22.21 1.40 -6.62
CA GLU A 130 23.61 1.69 -6.95
C GLU A 130 24.52 0.48 -6.65
N ARG A 131 24.35 -0.16 -5.49
CA ARG A 131 25.06 -1.41 -5.14
C ARG A 131 24.74 -2.54 -6.11
N ASN A 132 23.47 -2.73 -6.46
CA ASN A 132 23.05 -3.76 -7.40
C ASN A 132 23.62 -3.52 -8.80
N ALA A 133 23.66 -2.27 -9.26
CA ALA A 133 24.25 -1.89 -10.53
C ALA A 133 25.78 -2.11 -10.55
N HIS A 134 26.48 -1.81 -9.44
CA HIS A 134 27.89 -2.15 -9.27
C HIS A 134 28.13 -3.67 -9.29
N HIS A 135 27.30 -4.45 -8.59
CA HIS A 135 27.39 -5.92 -8.61
C HIS A 135 27.13 -6.52 -10.01
N GLN A 136 26.15 -6.00 -10.75
CA GLN A 136 25.88 -6.43 -12.14
C GLN A 136 27.02 -6.06 -13.10
N LYS A 137 27.68 -4.91 -12.90
CA LYS A 137 28.91 -4.57 -13.64
C LYS A 137 30.08 -5.48 -13.25
N ALA A 138 30.12 -5.98 -12.02
CA ALA A 138 31.14 -6.92 -11.55
C ALA A 138 30.91 -8.38 -12.03
N SER A 139 29.70 -8.73 -12.51
CA SER A 139 29.38 -10.07 -13.05
C SER A 139 29.76 -10.26 -14.54
N LEU A 140 30.76 -9.51 -15.03
CA LEU A 140 31.33 -9.68 -16.37
C LEU A 140 32.16 -10.98 -16.47
N PRO A 141 32.36 -11.54 -17.68
CA PRO A 141 32.83 -12.92 -17.90
C PRO A 141 34.09 -13.30 -17.12
N ALA A 142 34.20 -14.59 -16.82
CA ALA A 142 35.14 -15.22 -15.89
C ALA A 142 36.65 -14.92 -16.08
N ARG A 143 37.01 -14.21 -17.15
CA ARG A 143 38.37 -13.77 -17.47
C ARG A 143 38.91 -12.66 -16.54
N TRP A 144 38.09 -12.12 -15.64
CA TRP A 144 38.46 -11.04 -14.71
C TRP A 144 38.72 -11.49 -13.25
N PHE A 145 38.46 -12.75 -12.88
CA PHE A 145 38.55 -13.24 -11.49
C PHE A 145 39.96 -13.41 -10.90
N GLY A 146 41.00 -12.85 -11.55
CA GLY A 146 42.37 -12.86 -11.04
C GLY A 146 42.93 -11.48 -10.66
N ARG A 147 42.19 -10.39 -10.90
CA ARG A 147 42.66 -9.04 -10.58
C ARG A 147 41.98 -8.54 -9.31
N SER A 148 42.79 -8.26 -8.29
CA SER A 148 42.37 -7.53 -7.10
C SER A 148 41.65 -6.24 -7.48
N ILE A 149 40.53 -5.97 -6.82
CA ILE A 149 39.79 -4.71 -6.98
C ILE A 149 40.78 -3.56 -6.74
N PRO A 150 40.88 -2.58 -7.66
CA PRO A 150 41.72 -1.40 -7.45
C PRO A 150 41.40 -0.75 -6.11
N ALA A 151 42.42 -0.34 -5.36
CA ALA A 151 42.25 0.20 -4.00
C ALA A 151 41.26 1.39 -3.95
N SER A 152 41.16 2.19 -5.01
CA SER A 152 40.19 3.28 -5.13
C SER A 152 38.74 2.80 -5.16
N LEU A 153 38.45 1.72 -5.89
CA LEU A 153 37.10 1.13 -5.93
C LEU A 153 36.75 0.42 -4.63
N GLN A 154 37.74 -0.15 -3.94
CA GLN A 154 37.53 -0.70 -2.60
C GLN A 154 37.17 0.39 -1.59
N GLN A 155 37.86 1.55 -1.64
CA GLN A 155 37.53 2.71 -0.80
C GLN A 155 36.13 3.26 -1.06
N GLU A 156 35.71 3.36 -2.34
CA GLU A 156 34.34 3.78 -2.69
C GLU A 156 33.28 2.79 -2.18
N LEU A 157 33.54 1.48 -2.31
CA LEU A 157 32.64 0.45 -1.80
C LEU A 157 32.53 0.49 -0.26
N ASP A 158 33.64 0.72 0.43
CA ASP A 158 33.67 0.84 1.89
C ASP A 158 32.92 2.09 2.37
N ALA A 159 33.05 3.22 1.66
CA ALA A 159 32.28 4.44 1.92
C ALA A 159 30.78 4.22 1.75
N LEU A 160 30.36 3.57 0.64
CA LEU A 160 28.95 3.21 0.40
C LEU A 160 28.39 2.27 1.48
N ASN A 161 29.19 1.29 1.93
CA ASN A 161 28.78 0.38 2.99
C ASN A 161 28.60 1.10 4.35
N LEU A 162 29.44 2.08 4.66
CA LEU A 162 29.28 2.91 5.85
C LEU A 162 27.98 3.72 5.78
N GLU A 163 27.73 4.32 4.63
CA GLU A 163 26.54 5.10 4.31
C GLU A 163 25.23 4.30 4.38
N VAL A 164 25.25 3.01 4.04
CA VAL A 164 24.11 2.09 4.21
C VAL A 164 23.89 1.77 5.69
N LYS A 165 24.96 1.47 6.44
CA LYS A 165 24.88 1.21 7.89
C LYS A 165 24.31 2.39 8.66
N GLU A 166 24.63 3.62 8.28
CA GLU A 166 24.05 4.81 8.89
C GLU A 166 22.55 4.94 8.60
N ALA A 167 22.13 4.69 7.36
CA ALA A 167 20.71 4.70 7.00
C ALA A 167 19.91 3.61 7.76
N GLU A 168 20.49 2.42 7.95
CA GLU A 168 19.89 1.35 8.77
C GLU A 168 19.72 1.78 10.25
N ARG A 169 20.70 2.47 10.83
CA ARG A 169 20.57 3.03 12.20
C ARG A 169 19.47 4.07 12.29
N HIS A 170 19.34 4.96 11.31
CA HIS A 170 18.24 5.94 11.27
C HIS A 170 16.88 5.27 11.17
N LEU A 171 16.74 4.24 10.31
CA LEU A 171 15.50 3.48 10.21
C LEU A 171 15.13 2.81 11.53
N ALA A 172 16.11 2.18 12.20
CA ALA A 172 15.92 1.58 13.51
C ALA A 172 15.49 2.61 14.58
N ALA A 173 16.07 3.81 14.56
CA ALA A 173 15.68 4.90 15.46
C ALA A 173 14.23 5.36 15.23
N VAL A 174 13.80 5.48 13.98
CA VAL A 174 12.40 5.83 13.65
C VAL A 174 11.45 4.73 14.12
N GLN A 175 11.78 3.46 13.89
CA GLN A 175 10.98 2.33 14.35
C GLN A 175 10.86 2.28 15.88
N ALA A 176 11.95 2.58 16.61
CA ALA A 176 11.95 2.67 18.06
C ALA A 176 11.05 3.83 18.56
N GLN A 177 11.10 4.98 17.89
CA GLN A 177 10.23 6.11 18.20
C GLN A 177 8.75 5.78 17.94
N GLU A 178 8.43 5.13 16.82
CA GLU A 178 7.06 4.66 16.52
C GLU A 178 6.55 3.67 17.57
N ALA A 179 7.39 2.73 18.00
CA ALA A 179 7.05 1.79 19.06
C ALA A 179 6.78 2.51 20.40
N SER A 180 7.60 3.52 20.74
CA SER A 180 7.37 4.36 21.92
C SER A 180 6.05 5.13 21.84
N LEU A 181 5.73 5.72 20.68
CA LEU A 181 4.47 6.41 20.47
C LEU A 181 3.27 5.47 20.57
N LYS A 182 3.37 4.22 20.07
CA LYS A 182 2.34 3.19 20.24
C LYS A 182 2.11 2.80 21.70
N LEU A 183 3.16 2.83 22.52
CA LEU A 183 3.06 2.57 23.97
C LEU A 183 2.44 3.75 24.73
N GLN A 184 2.72 4.98 24.30
CA GLN A 184 2.20 6.22 24.90
C GLN A 184 0.79 6.55 24.40
N ALA A 185 0.37 6.04 23.25
CA ALA A 185 -0.97 6.22 22.74
C ALA A 185 -1.99 5.71 23.79
N PRO A 186 -2.93 6.55 24.24
CA PRO A 186 -3.89 6.16 25.26
C PRO A 186 -4.62 4.88 24.81
N ARG A 187 -4.50 3.82 25.62
CA ARG A 187 -5.07 2.47 25.35
C ARG A 187 -6.58 2.43 25.13
N ARG A 188 -7.28 3.57 25.17
CA ARG A 188 -8.72 3.69 25.01
C ARG A 188 -9.05 5.00 24.30
N TYR A 189 -9.02 4.99 22.97
CA TYR A 189 -10.16 5.63 22.31
C TYR A 189 -11.35 4.69 22.53
N PRO A 190 -12.48 5.16 23.07
CA PRO A 190 -13.71 4.39 23.05
C PRO A 190 -14.03 4.12 21.57
N LEU A 191 -13.75 2.90 21.11
CA LEU A 191 -14.15 2.36 19.80
C LEU A 191 -15.68 2.11 19.77
N ASP A 192 -16.46 3.02 20.35
CA ASP A 192 -17.91 2.85 20.46
C ASP A 192 -18.57 3.10 19.09
N SER A 193 -18.18 4.14 18.37
CA SER A 193 -18.77 4.35 17.04
C SER A 193 -18.00 3.59 15.97
N LYS A 194 -18.63 2.54 15.42
CA LYS A 194 -18.25 1.90 14.14
C LYS A 194 -17.96 2.94 13.05
N GLU A 195 -18.57 4.12 13.16
CA GLU A 195 -18.39 5.25 12.26
C GLU A 195 -17.00 5.92 12.36
N HIS A 196 -16.42 6.06 13.55
CA HIS A 196 -15.04 6.56 13.68
C HIS A 196 -14.03 5.57 13.08
N ALA A 197 -14.21 4.27 13.31
CA ALA A 197 -13.36 3.25 12.68
C ALA A 197 -13.47 3.29 11.15
N ARG A 198 -14.68 3.45 10.61
CA ARG A 198 -14.90 3.61 9.17
C ARG A 198 -14.24 4.87 8.61
N ARG A 199 -14.40 6.02 9.28
CA ARG A 199 -13.78 7.28 8.89
C ARG A 199 -12.25 7.20 8.89
N PHE A 200 -11.68 6.61 9.93
CA PHE A 200 -10.24 6.41 10.02
C PHE A 200 -9.72 5.51 8.89
N VAL A 201 -10.38 4.37 8.64
CA VAL A 201 -10.01 3.48 7.52
C VAL A 201 -10.13 4.20 6.18
N ALA A 202 -11.17 5.01 5.97
CA ALA A 202 -11.35 5.80 4.75
C ALA A 202 -10.21 6.83 4.57
N GLN A 203 -9.91 7.62 5.59
CA GLN A 203 -8.81 8.60 5.57
C GLN A 203 -7.45 7.93 5.36
N ALA A 204 -7.18 6.82 6.02
CA ALA A 204 -5.96 6.05 5.82
C ALA A 204 -5.85 5.51 4.38
N SER A 205 -6.97 5.09 3.79
CA SER A 205 -7.01 4.62 2.39
C SER A 205 -6.75 5.74 1.38
N GLU A 206 -7.29 6.92 1.63
CA GLU A 206 -7.08 8.12 0.80
C GLU A 206 -5.62 8.58 0.89
N PHE A 207 -5.08 8.68 2.12
CA PHE A 207 -3.68 9.04 2.34
C PHE A 207 -2.72 8.06 1.67
N ARG A 208 -2.97 6.75 1.80
CA ARG A 208 -2.18 5.72 1.11
C ARG A 208 -2.23 5.87 -0.41
N THR A 209 -3.38 6.26 -0.96
CA THR A 209 -3.53 6.50 -2.40
C THR A 209 -2.69 7.70 -2.85
N LEU A 210 -2.72 8.78 -2.09
CA LEU A 210 -1.92 9.98 -2.37
C LEU A 210 -0.41 9.69 -2.28
N LEU A 211 0.03 8.97 -1.23
CA LEU A 211 1.41 8.51 -1.12
C LEU A 211 1.81 7.66 -2.33
N TYR A 212 0.98 6.70 -2.71
CA TYR A 212 1.25 5.85 -3.86
C TYR A 212 1.35 6.63 -5.18
N GLN A 213 0.52 7.66 -5.36
CA GLN A 213 0.60 8.55 -6.53
C GLN A 213 1.86 9.43 -6.55
N ALA A 214 2.38 9.79 -5.38
CA ALA A 214 3.63 10.53 -5.25
C ALA A 214 4.88 9.68 -5.51
N LEU A 215 4.80 8.34 -5.43
CA LEU A 215 5.93 7.46 -5.74
C LEU A 215 6.33 7.54 -7.22
N SER A 216 7.62 7.39 -7.50
CA SER A 216 8.11 7.30 -8.88
C SER A 216 7.49 6.08 -9.60
N PRO A 217 7.35 6.10 -10.94
CA PRO A 217 6.82 4.98 -11.70
C PRO A 217 7.50 3.64 -11.39
N THR A 218 8.83 3.64 -11.22
CA THR A 218 9.62 2.45 -10.89
C THR A 218 9.26 1.88 -9.52
N VAL A 219 9.13 2.74 -8.50
CA VAL A 219 8.78 2.31 -7.14
C VAL A 219 7.34 1.79 -7.09
N ARG A 220 6.41 2.42 -7.82
CA ARG A 220 5.02 1.93 -7.97
C ARG A 220 4.97 0.51 -8.56
N GLN A 221 5.75 0.26 -9.61
CA GLN A 221 5.82 -1.06 -10.24
C GLN A 221 6.37 -2.13 -9.28
N ALA A 222 7.43 -1.81 -8.54
CA ALA A 222 8.00 -2.71 -7.54
C ALA A 222 7.00 -3.04 -6.41
N GLU A 223 6.26 -2.04 -5.92
CA GLU A 223 5.23 -2.20 -4.89
C GLU A 223 4.06 -3.05 -5.41
N GLN A 224 3.60 -2.84 -6.65
CA GLN A 224 2.58 -3.71 -7.27
C GLN A 224 3.04 -5.16 -7.38
N ALA A 225 4.28 -5.38 -7.84
CA ALA A 225 4.84 -6.72 -7.94
C ALA A 225 4.93 -7.41 -6.56
N ARG A 226 5.26 -6.67 -5.50
CA ARG A 226 5.21 -7.17 -4.11
C ARG A 226 3.79 -7.59 -3.72
N LEU A 227 2.80 -6.71 -3.90
CA LEU A 227 1.40 -6.99 -3.55
C LEU A 227 0.84 -8.21 -4.31
N ILE A 228 1.21 -8.38 -5.58
CA ILE A 228 0.83 -9.55 -6.38
C ILE A 228 1.44 -10.82 -5.78
N ARG A 229 2.73 -10.81 -5.42
CA ARG A 229 3.40 -11.95 -4.77
C ARG A 229 2.76 -12.30 -3.43
N ASP A 230 2.51 -11.31 -2.58
CA ASP A 230 1.89 -11.54 -1.26
C ASP A 230 0.50 -12.16 -1.39
N ARG A 231 -0.30 -11.69 -2.36
CA ARG A 231 -1.60 -12.29 -2.67
C ARG A 231 -1.49 -13.73 -3.15
N ALA A 232 -0.52 -14.02 -4.02
CA ALA A 232 -0.27 -15.39 -4.49
C ALA A 232 0.15 -16.33 -3.35
N LEU A 233 1.05 -15.87 -2.46
CA LEU A 233 1.46 -16.62 -1.26
C LEU A 233 0.28 -16.88 -0.32
N ALA A 234 -0.54 -15.85 -0.04
CA ALA A 234 -1.74 -16.00 0.78
C ALA A 234 -2.74 -17.00 0.18
N ALA A 235 -2.95 -16.95 -1.14
CA ALA A 235 -3.81 -17.90 -1.85
C ALA A 235 -3.25 -19.34 -1.75
N ALA A 236 -1.95 -19.53 -1.95
CA ALA A 236 -1.30 -20.83 -1.83
C ALA A 236 -1.42 -21.41 -0.41
N HIS A 237 -1.20 -20.60 0.63
CA HIS A 237 -1.42 -21.00 2.02
C HIS A 237 -2.90 -21.37 2.29
N GLN A 238 -3.84 -20.66 1.65
CA GLN A 238 -5.26 -20.96 1.77
C GLN A 238 -5.62 -22.29 1.09
N GLU A 239 -5.05 -22.60 -0.08
CA GLU A 239 -5.22 -23.88 -0.77
C GLU A 239 -4.64 -25.04 0.05
N GLN A 240 -3.44 -24.88 0.59
CA GLN A 240 -2.83 -25.87 1.50
C GLN A 240 -3.74 -26.13 2.70
N SER A 241 -4.29 -25.08 3.32
CA SER A 241 -5.22 -25.18 4.44
C SER A 241 -6.51 -25.93 4.06
N ARG A 242 -7.06 -25.69 2.86
CA ARG A 242 -8.23 -26.42 2.33
C ARG A 242 -7.92 -27.89 2.08
N SER A 243 -6.77 -28.19 1.49
CA SER A 243 -6.34 -29.57 1.23
C SER A 243 -6.17 -30.37 2.53
N LEU A 244 -5.61 -29.75 3.57
CA LEU A 244 -5.46 -30.34 4.90
C LEU A 244 -6.84 -30.62 5.52
N ALA A 245 -7.76 -29.66 5.47
CA ALA A 245 -9.12 -29.82 6.00
C ALA A 245 -9.88 -30.98 5.32
N GLU A 246 -9.78 -31.11 3.99
CA GLU A 246 -10.38 -32.23 3.27
C GLU A 246 -9.72 -33.57 3.63
N SER A 247 -8.41 -33.59 3.90
CA SER A 247 -7.73 -34.81 4.38
C SER A 247 -8.23 -35.25 5.76
N VAL A 248 -8.45 -34.29 6.68
CA VAL A 248 -8.96 -34.54 8.04
C VAL A 248 -10.40 -35.01 7.97
N LYS A 249 -11.24 -34.33 7.18
CA LYS A 249 -12.65 -34.65 6.99
C LYS A 249 -12.88 -36.10 6.55
N LYS A 250 -12.00 -36.67 5.73
CA LYS A 250 -12.06 -38.09 5.32
C LYS A 250 -11.82 -39.07 6.47
N ARG A 251 -11.12 -38.66 7.53
CA ARG A 251 -10.80 -39.47 8.71
C ARG A 251 -11.82 -39.34 9.84
N LEU A 252 -12.67 -38.32 9.79
CA LEU A 252 -13.68 -38.08 10.82
C LEU A 252 -14.74 -39.18 10.82
N ARG A 253 -15.03 -39.68 12.02
CA ARG A 253 -16.11 -40.62 12.30
C ARG A 253 -17.48 -40.01 12.03
N LYS A 254 -18.43 -40.81 11.52
CA LYS A 254 -19.83 -40.43 11.25
C LYS A 254 -20.84 -41.26 12.04
N ASP A 255 -20.36 -42.26 12.77
CA ASP A 255 -21.13 -43.23 13.55
C ASP A 255 -21.46 -42.69 14.95
N HIS A 256 -21.94 -41.45 15.04
CA HIS A 256 -22.30 -40.83 16.31
C HIS A 256 -23.47 -39.85 16.14
N PRO A 257 -24.26 -39.58 17.19
CA PRO A 257 -25.21 -38.48 17.16
C PRO A 257 -24.48 -37.14 17.05
N CYS A 258 -25.15 -36.11 16.54
CA CYS A 258 -24.62 -34.76 16.47
C CYS A 258 -24.17 -34.31 17.88
N PRO A 259 -22.89 -33.97 18.10
CA PRO A 259 -22.40 -33.62 19.43
C PRO A 259 -23.07 -32.36 19.98
N TYR A 260 -23.50 -31.45 19.10
CA TYR A 260 -24.10 -30.18 19.48
C TYR A 260 -25.55 -30.29 19.96
N CYS A 261 -26.39 -31.11 19.30
CA CYS A 261 -27.80 -31.23 19.66
C CYS A 261 -28.19 -32.59 20.26
N GLY A 262 -27.37 -33.62 20.08
CA GLY A 262 -27.66 -35.01 20.46
C GLY A 262 -28.56 -35.75 19.48
N GLY A 263 -29.07 -35.08 18.44
CA GLY A 263 -29.92 -35.69 17.40
C GLY A 263 -29.12 -36.41 16.32
N ALA A 264 -29.81 -36.93 15.31
CA ALA A 264 -29.17 -37.54 14.15
C ALA A 264 -28.33 -36.52 13.35
N LEU A 265 -27.22 -36.98 12.76
CA LEU A 265 -26.39 -36.15 11.88
C LEU A 265 -27.08 -35.77 10.55
N GLY A 266 -28.06 -36.58 10.12
CA GLY A 266 -28.70 -36.47 8.81
C GLY A 266 -27.96 -37.25 7.72
N SER A 267 -28.52 -37.26 6.51
CA SER A 267 -27.95 -37.97 5.35
C SER A 267 -26.66 -37.34 4.83
N VAL A 268 -26.50 -36.02 5.00
CA VAL A 268 -25.32 -35.27 4.57
C VAL A 268 -24.74 -34.51 5.77
N PRO A 269 -23.88 -35.15 6.59
CA PRO A 269 -23.26 -34.50 7.73
C PRO A 269 -22.22 -33.46 7.29
N HIS A 270 -22.09 -32.39 8.05
CA HIS A 270 -21.12 -31.31 7.80
C HIS A 270 -19.95 -31.41 8.77
N ALA A 271 -18.72 -31.29 8.29
CA ALA A 271 -17.56 -31.18 9.15
C ALA A 271 -17.43 -29.74 9.64
N ASP A 272 -17.40 -29.56 10.96
CA ASP A 272 -17.32 -28.26 11.62
C ASP A 272 -16.07 -28.18 12.50
N HIS A 273 -15.52 -26.97 12.63
CA HIS A 273 -14.41 -26.68 13.54
C HIS A 273 -14.95 -26.29 14.91
N ILE A 274 -14.67 -27.09 15.95
CA ILE A 274 -15.12 -26.84 17.33
C ILE A 274 -14.68 -25.45 17.79
N HIS A 275 -13.39 -25.13 17.61
CA HIS A 275 -12.84 -23.78 17.66
C HIS A 275 -12.79 -23.18 16.25
N PRO A 276 -13.52 -22.09 15.95
CA PRO A 276 -13.62 -21.53 14.60
C PRO A 276 -12.28 -21.05 14.02
N VAL A 277 -12.10 -21.20 12.70
CA VAL A 277 -10.89 -20.77 11.99
C VAL A 277 -10.65 -19.26 12.14
N VAL A 278 -11.70 -18.44 12.13
CA VAL A 278 -11.60 -16.98 12.34
C VAL A 278 -11.03 -16.60 13.71
N HIS A 279 -11.05 -17.53 14.66
CA HIS A 279 -10.48 -17.40 16.00
C HIS A 279 -9.18 -18.20 16.19
N GLY A 280 -8.58 -18.68 15.10
CA GLY A 280 -7.32 -19.45 15.12
C GLY A 280 -7.51 -20.96 15.21
N GLY A 281 -8.71 -21.48 14.97
CA GLY A 281 -8.99 -22.91 14.87
C GLY A 281 -8.20 -23.60 13.77
N LEU A 282 -7.50 -24.68 14.14
CA LEU A 282 -6.72 -25.48 13.20
C LEU A 282 -7.59 -26.60 12.57
N SER A 283 -7.31 -26.95 11.33
CA SER A 283 -7.89 -28.11 10.66
C SER A 283 -7.14 -29.39 11.06
N VAL A 284 -7.39 -29.85 12.29
CA VAL A 284 -6.83 -31.09 12.88
C VAL A 284 -7.96 -31.98 13.38
N ASP A 285 -7.69 -33.27 13.58
CA ASP A 285 -8.74 -34.23 13.96
C ASP A 285 -9.41 -33.83 15.29
N GLU A 286 -8.63 -33.36 16.25
CA GLU A 286 -9.09 -33.00 17.59
C GLU A 286 -10.03 -31.78 17.60
N ASN A 287 -9.93 -30.92 16.58
CA ASN A 287 -10.72 -29.68 16.46
C ASN A 287 -11.84 -29.79 15.41
N MET A 288 -11.94 -30.91 14.68
CA MET A 288 -12.97 -31.10 13.67
C MET A 288 -13.91 -32.25 14.04
N VAL A 289 -15.20 -32.08 13.78
CA VAL A 289 -16.21 -33.10 14.06
C VAL A 289 -17.37 -33.01 13.07
N TYR A 290 -18.01 -34.14 12.77
CA TYR A 290 -19.24 -34.13 11.98
C TYR A 290 -20.44 -33.69 12.83
N VAL A 291 -21.24 -32.78 12.29
CA VAL A 291 -22.45 -32.23 12.93
C VAL A 291 -23.61 -32.22 11.93
N CYS A 292 -24.84 -32.09 12.44
CA CYS A 292 -26.00 -31.93 11.57
C CYS A 292 -26.02 -30.52 10.92
N GLY A 293 -26.65 -30.42 9.76
CA GLY A 293 -26.71 -29.16 8.99
C GLY A 293 -27.31 -27.99 9.76
N SER A 294 -28.35 -28.23 10.57
CA SER A 294 -29.00 -27.17 11.36
C SER A 294 -28.06 -26.59 12.42
N CYS A 295 -27.32 -27.44 13.13
CA CYS A 295 -26.34 -26.97 14.12
C CYS A 295 -25.14 -26.30 13.47
N ASN A 296 -24.65 -26.82 12.33
CA ASN A 296 -23.56 -26.20 11.58
C ASN A 296 -23.90 -24.77 11.15
N LEU A 297 -25.07 -24.57 10.53
CA LEU A 297 -25.54 -23.27 10.08
C LEU A 297 -25.77 -22.30 11.25
N GLN A 298 -26.27 -22.78 12.39
CA GLN A 298 -26.51 -21.96 13.57
C GLN A 298 -25.22 -21.55 14.29
N LYS A 299 -24.21 -22.43 14.30
CA LYS A 299 -22.89 -22.17 14.89
C LYS A 299 -22.07 -21.19 14.04
N SER A 300 -21.96 -21.41 12.73
CA SER A 300 -21.18 -20.53 11.85
C SER A 300 -19.74 -20.33 12.39
N ASP A 301 -19.39 -19.09 12.74
CA ASP A 301 -18.11 -18.62 13.23
C ASP A 301 -18.09 -18.44 14.76
N LEU A 302 -19.17 -18.81 15.46
CA LEU A 302 -19.27 -18.69 16.90
C LEU A 302 -18.39 -19.71 17.61
N THR A 303 -17.77 -19.28 18.71
CA THR A 303 -17.14 -20.20 19.68
C THR A 303 -18.19 -21.13 20.28
N LEU A 304 -17.76 -22.28 20.81
CA LEU A 304 -18.68 -23.27 21.40
C LEU A 304 -19.56 -22.67 22.51
N ARG A 305 -18.98 -21.78 23.34
CA ARG A 305 -19.69 -21.05 24.40
C ARG A 305 -20.77 -20.13 23.84
N GLU A 306 -20.46 -19.36 22.80
CA GLU A 306 -21.41 -18.44 22.18
C GLU A 306 -22.53 -19.19 21.47
N PHE A 307 -22.19 -20.27 20.76
CA PHE A 307 -23.17 -21.16 20.14
C PHE A 307 -24.10 -21.78 21.18
N ALA A 308 -23.58 -22.37 22.26
CA ALA A 308 -24.39 -22.98 23.30
C ALA A 308 -25.39 -21.96 23.90
N ARG A 309 -24.92 -20.75 24.21
CA ARG A 309 -25.76 -19.65 24.70
C ARG A 309 -26.84 -19.25 23.68
N LYS A 310 -26.45 -19.02 22.42
CA LYS A 310 -27.36 -18.57 21.35
C LYS A 310 -28.42 -19.63 21.00
N ALA A 311 -28.04 -20.90 21.02
CA ALA A 311 -28.90 -22.02 20.67
C ALA A 311 -29.72 -22.56 21.85
N GLY A 312 -29.56 -21.99 23.06
CA GLY A 312 -30.23 -22.47 24.27
C GLY A 312 -29.83 -23.91 24.64
N ARG A 313 -28.57 -24.30 24.41
CA ARG A 313 -28.04 -25.64 24.67
C ARG A 313 -27.16 -25.64 25.91
N ASN A 314 -27.16 -26.74 26.66
CA ASN A 314 -26.23 -26.93 27.77
C ASN A 314 -24.82 -27.17 27.20
N ARG A 315 -23.88 -26.28 27.52
CA ARG A 315 -22.48 -26.34 27.09
C ARG A 315 -21.77 -27.59 27.60
N GLU A 316 -21.94 -27.93 28.88
CA GLU A 316 -21.27 -29.06 29.53
C GLU A 316 -21.67 -30.38 28.87
N GLU A 317 -22.94 -30.50 28.48
CA GLU A 317 -23.44 -31.68 27.77
C GLU A 317 -22.87 -31.80 26.34
N ILE A 318 -22.61 -30.67 25.68
CA ILE A 318 -21.91 -30.66 24.38
C ILE A 318 -20.45 -31.08 24.57
N GLU A 319 -19.76 -30.51 25.54
CA GLU A 319 -18.36 -30.82 25.86
C GLU A 319 -18.19 -32.31 26.19
N ARG A 320 -19.05 -32.86 27.05
CA ARG A 320 -19.05 -34.29 27.39
C ARG A 320 -19.21 -35.21 26.17
N ARG A 321 -20.03 -34.82 25.19
CA ARG A 321 -20.19 -35.58 23.93
C ARG A 321 -18.96 -35.48 23.04
N LEU A 322 -18.33 -34.31 22.98
CA LEU A 322 -17.10 -34.07 22.23
C LEU A 322 -15.91 -34.84 22.84
N GLU A 323 -15.77 -34.85 24.17
CA GLU A 323 -14.77 -35.64 24.90
C GLU A 323 -14.91 -37.13 24.61
N LYS A 324 -16.13 -37.66 24.59
CA LYS A 324 -16.40 -39.06 24.20
C LYS A 324 -15.98 -39.40 22.78
N LEU A 325 -15.90 -38.40 21.89
CA LEU A 325 -15.40 -38.54 20.53
C LEU A 325 -13.89 -38.30 20.42
N GLY A 326 -13.19 -38.10 21.55
CA GLY A 326 -11.76 -37.80 21.60
C GLY A 326 -11.41 -36.39 21.10
N LYS A 327 -12.37 -35.47 21.10
CA LYS A 327 -12.17 -34.09 20.64
C LYS A 327 -11.71 -33.19 21.78
N ARG A 328 -10.92 -32.16 21.45
CA ARG A 328 -10.42 -31.18 22.42
C ARG A 328 -11.45 -30.05 22.55
N VAL A 329 -11.86 -29.74 23.77
CA VAL A 329 -12.88 -28.73 24.11
C VAL A 329 -12.37 -27.65 25.03
#